data_AF-K5VDW8-F1
#
_entry.id   AF-K5VDW8-F1
#
_cell.length_a   1.000
_cell.length_b   1.000
_cell.length_c   1.000
_cell.angle_alpha   90.00
_cell.angle_beta   90.00
_cell.angle_gamma   90.00
#
_symmetry.space_group_name_H-M   'P 1'
#
loop_
_entity.id
_entity.type
_entity.pdbx_description
1 polymer ?
#
loop_
_entity_poly.entity_id
_entity_poly.type
_entity_poly.pdbx_seq_one_letter_code
_entity_poly.pdbx_strand_id
1 'polypeptide(L)'
;MSSFKRKTVLQQTEVPVGTKYLPGSPNVFITSTGIPSLDDILGGGLPLACSQLILAPDTHSAYGELVQKYFISQGLASGQDVCVVHEHPRQFVETCMWTPRGPSAAAASVDDGVEEEPEGEDSKIKIAWRYEQMKQFQTTVSTSDQYVLVSRSQ
;
A
#
# COMPACT_ATOMS: atom_id res chain seq x y z
N MET A 1 -10.01 30.18 -33.92
CA MET A 1 -8.74 30.12 -33.17
C MET A 1 -9.05 29.53 -31.80
N SER A 2 -8.64 28.28 -31.55
CA SER A 2 -8.97 27.58 -30.30
C SER A 2 -8.10 28.08 -29.16
N SER A 3 -8.68 28.85 -28.24
CA SER A 3 -8.02 29.45 -27.08
C SER A 3 -7.96 28.45 -25.92
N PHE A 4 -7.28 27.31 -26.10
CA PHE A 4 -6.85 26.51 -24.96
C PHE A 4 -5.60 27.16 -24.37
N LYS A 5 -5.79 28.12 -23.47
CA LYS A 5 -4.69 28.64 -22.64
C LYS A 5 -4.27 27.54 -21.68
N ARG A 6 -3.10 26.94 -21.92
CA ARG A 6 -2.42 26.07 -20.96
C ARG A 6 -2.28 26.87 -19.66
N LYS A 7 -2.97 26.44 -18.59
CA LYS A 7 -2.79 27.01 -17.26
C LYS A 7 -1.30 26.91 -16.94
N THR A 8 -0.65 28.06 -16.84
CA THR A 8 0.71 28.20 -16.32
C THR A 8 0.73 27.48 -14.99
N VAL A 9 1.58 26.47 -14.84
CA VAL A 9 1.77 25.74 -13.59
C VAL A 9 2.41 26.72 -12.63
N LEU A 10 1.56 27.46 -11.89
CA LEU A 10 1.99 28.15 -10.70
C LEU A 10 2.56 27.08 -9.79
N GLN A 11 3.84 27.23 -9.47
CA GLN A 11 4.62 26.53 -8.45
C GLN A 11 3.71 25.77 -7.49
N GLN A 12 3.46 24.50 -7.80
CA GLN A 12 2.56 23.67 -7.02
C GLN A 12 3.26 23.44 -5.69
N THR A 13 2.70 24.02 -4.62
CA THR A 13 3.16 23.75 -3.25
C THR A 13 3.22 22.23 -3.09
N GLU A 14 4.40 21.73 -2.74
CA GLU A 14 4.62 20.29 -2.59
C GLU A 14 3.58 19.73 -1.64
N VAL A 15 2.83 18.75 -2.12
CA VAL A 15 1.75 18.14 -1.34
C VAL A 15 2.43 17.35 -0.22
N PRO A 16 2.00 17.52 1.05
CA PRO A 16 2.55 16.74 2.15
C PRO A 16 2.49 15.23 1.87
N VAL A 17 3.47 14.49 2.36
CA VAL A 17 3.61 13.06 2.06
C VAL A 17 2.34 12.29 2.40
N GLY A 18 1.90 11.41 1.50
CA GLY A 18 0.69 10.61 1.70
C GLY A 18 -0.64 11.36 1.62
N THR A 19 -0.64 12.63 1.23
CA THR A 19 -1.87 13.44 1.12
C THR A 19 -2.21 13.75 -0.33
N LYS A 20 -3.48 14.05 -0.59
CA LYS A 20 -3.99 14.49 -1.90
C LYS A 20 -5.02 15.60 -1.69
N TYR A 21 -5.33 16.35 -2.75
CA TYR A 21 -6.38 17.37 -2.68
C TYR A 21 -7.78 16.72 -2.67
N LEU A 22 -8.70 17.26 -1.89
CA LEU A 22 -10.11 16.89 -1.94
C LEU A 22 -10.68 17.19 -3.34
N PRO A 23 -11.35 16.24 -4.00
CA PRO A 23 -12.04 16.50 -5.25
C PRO A 23 -13.07 17.62 -5.08
N GLY A 24 -12.88 18.74 -5.79
CA GLY A 24 -13.78 19.90 -5.73
C GLY A 24 -13.35 21.03 -4.78
N SER A 25 -12.32 20.84 -3.95
CA SER A 25 -11.75 21.91 -3.13
C SER A 25 -10.22 21.88 -3.14
N PRO A 26 -9.55 22.79 -3.89
CA PRO A 26 -8.09 22.76 -4.06
C PRO A 26 -7.30 23.21 -2.82
N ASN A 27 -7.97 23.59 -1.73
CA ASN A 27 -7.33 24.07 -0.50
C ASN A 27 -7.41 23.08 0.66
N VAL A 28 -8.08 21.93 0.47
CA VAL A 28 -8.27 20.92 1.51
C VAL A 28 -7.44 19.70 1.13
N PHE A 29 -6.52 19.33 1.99
CA PHE A 29 -5.79 18.07 1.90
C PHE A 29 -6.56 16.97 2.60
N ILE A 30 -6.57 15.79 2.01
CA ILE A 30 -7.13 14.57 2.56
C ILE A 30 -6.05 13.48 2.60
N THR A 31 -6.13 12.62 3.61
CA THR A 31 -5.35 11.39 3.72
C THR A 31 -6.26 10.18 3.55
N SER A 32 -5.73 9.08 3.04
CA SER A 32 -6.50 7.83 2.93
C SER A 32 -6.65 7.19 4.31
N THR A 33 -7.80 6.54 4.55
CA THR A 33 -8.00 5.71 5.75
C THR A 33 -7.35 4.33 5.65
N GLY A 34 -6.81 3.97 4.47
CA GLY A 34 -6.35 2.61 4.16
C GLY A 34 -7.47 1.65 3.75
N ILE A 35 -8.74 2.10 3.80
CA ILE A 35 -9.91 1.33 3.39
C ILE A 35 -10.59 2.06 2.23
N PRO A 36 -10.45 1.58 0.97
CA PRO A 36 -10.98 2.27 -0.20
C PRO A 36 -12.49 2.55 -0.12
N SER A 37 -13.27 1.57 0.36
CA SER A 37 -14.72 1.73 0.50
C SER A 37 -15.13 2.77 1.54
N LEU A 38 -14.32 2.98 2.58
CA LEU A 38 -14.55 4.03 3.57
C LEU A 38 -14.15 5.39 3.01
N ASP A 39 -13.03 5.46 2.30
CA ASP A 39 -12.59 6.67 1.62
C ASP A 39 -13.66 7.16 0.63
N ASP A 40 -14.27 6.26 -0.14
CA ASP A 40 -15.35 6.61 -1.08
C ASP A 40 -16.54 7.27 -0.36
N ILE A 41 -16.94 6.74 0.81
CA ILE A 41 -18.00 7.32 1.64
C ILE A 41 -17.60 8.71 2.17
N LEU A 42 -16.32 8.91 2.49
CA LEU A 42 -15.78 10.19 2.99
C LEU A 42 -15.48 11.21 1.87
N GLY A 43 -15.72 10.88 0.60
CA GLY A 43 -15.41 11.77 -0.53
C GLY A 43 -13.95 11.73 -0.97
N GLY A 44 -13.29 10.60 -0.74
CA GLY A 44 -11.93 10.29 -1.18
C GLY A 44 -10.91 10.11 -0.04
N GLY A 45 -11.31 10.33 1.23
CA GLY A 45 -10.45 10.18 2.40
C GLY A 45 -10.81 11.13 3.55
N LEU A 46 -10.02 11.11 4.61
CA LEU A 46 -10.19 11.96 5.78
C LEU A 46 -9.47 13.31 5.60
N PRO A 47 -10.15 14.47 5.76
CA PRO A 47 -9.49 15.78 5.73
C PRO A 47 -8.46 15.96 6.83
N LEU A 48 -7.35 16.64 6.52
CA LEU A 48 -6.35 17.00 7.52
C LEU A 48 -6.96 17.90 8.61
N ALA A 49 -6.42 17.78 9.83
CA ALA A 49 -6.89 18.45 11.04
C ALA A 49 -8.32 18.06 11.49
N CYS A 50 -8.93 17.02 10.89
CA CYS A 50 -10.16 16.41 11.39
C CYS A 50 -9.87 15.14 12.19
N SER A 51 -10.76 14.83 13.13
CA SER A 51 -10.76 13.58 13.88
C SER A 51 -11.91 12.68 13.43
N GLN A 52 -11.63 11.40 13.25
CA GLN A 52 -12.66 10.38 12.98
C GLN A 52 -12.83 9.49 14.21
N LEU A 53 -14.08 9.35 14.67
CA LEU A 53 -14.45 8.42 15.73
C LEU A 53 -15.26 7.27 15.13
N ILE A 54 -14.87 6.04 15.44
CA ILE A 54 -15.54 4.83 14.95
C ILE A 54 -16.25 4.17 16.12
N LEU A 55 -17.57 4.08 16.03
CA LEU A 55 -18.38 3.31 16.97
C LEU A 55 -18.53 1.89 16.43
N ALA A 56 -17.90 0.92 17.10
CA ALA A 56 -18.05 -0.50 16.82
C ALA A 56 -18.76 -1.16 18.02
N PRO A 57 -20.10 -1.14 18.07
CA PRO A 57 -20.86 -1.61 19.23
C PRO A 57 -20.90 -3.14 19.35
N ASP A 58 -20.56 -3.86 18.27
CA ASP A 58 -20.54 -5.32 18.25
C ASP A 58 -19.26 -5.84 18.89
N THR A 59 -19.39 -6.43 20.07
CA THR A 59 -18.28 -7.01 20.84
C THR A 59 -17.67 -8.25 20.20
N HIS A 60 -18.39 -8.92 19.30
CA HIS A 60 -17.87 -10.10 18.60
C HIS A 60 -17.17 -9.75 17.28
N SER A 61 -17.29 -8.50 16.84
CA SER A 61 -16.63 -8.02 15.63
C SER A 61 -15.32 -7.31 15.96
N ALA A 62 -14.26 -7.68 15.25
CA ALA A 62 -12.97 -6.97 15.32
C ALA A 62 -12.94 -5.73 14.41
N TYR A 63 -14.09 -5.24 13.91
CA TYR A 63 -14.13 -4.16 12.92
C TYR A 63 -13.48 -2.87 13.40
N GLY A 64 -13.77 -2.44 14.64
CA GLY A 64 -13.19 -1.21 15.20
C GLY A 64 -11.66 -1.27 15.29
N GLU A 65 -11.12 -2.43 15.65
CA GLU A 65 -9.67 -2.68 15.68
C GLU A 65 -9.07 -2.72 14.28
N LEU A 66 -9.78 -3.36 13.34
CA LEU A 66 -9.35 -3.50 11.96
C LEU A 66 -9.22 -2.14 11.27
N VAL A 67 -10.18 -1.22 11.46
CA VAL A 67 -10.08 0.12 10.88
C VAL A 67 -8.88 0.90 11.45
N GLN A 68 -8.60 0.76 12.75
CA GLN A 68 -7.40 1.37 13.35
C GLN A 68 -6.12 0.82 12.73
N LYS A 69 -6.02 -0.50 12.54
CA LYS A 69 -4.86 -1.15 11.92
C LYS A 69 -4.65 -0.71 10.48
N TYR A 70 -5.72 -0.59 9.69
CA TYR A 70 -5.64 -0.06 8.33
C TYR A 70 -5.13 1.38 8.33
N PHE A 71 -5.68 2.23 9.19
CA PHE A 71 -5.28 3.64 9.29
C PHE A 71 -3.79 3.78 9.66
N ILE A 72 -3.33 3.00 10.64
CA ILE A 72 -1.91 2.95 11.05
C ILE A 72 -1.03 2.47 9.91
N SER A 73 -1.38 1.35 9.28
CA SER A 73 -0.60 0.80 8.15
C SER A 73 -0.53 1.77 6.97
N GLN A 74 -1.60 2.51 6.69
CA GLN A 74 -1.65 3.51 5.63
C GLN A 74 -0.73 4.69 5.92
N GLY A 75 -0.71 5.18 7.16
CA GLY A 75 0.22 6.24 7.59
C GLY A 75 1.67 5.81 7.46
N LEU A 76 2.01 4.59 7.93
CA LEU A 76 3.36 4.04 7.83
C LEU A 76 3.80 3.82 6.38
N ALA A 77 2.94 3.24 5.54
CA ALA A 77 3.22 3.03 4.12
C ALA A 77 3.39 4.35 3.35
N SER A 78 2.72 5.40 3.82
CA SER A 78 2.83 6.74 3.25
C SER A 78 4.02 7.54 3.79
N GLY A 79 4.82 6.99 4.70
CA GLY A 79 5.95 7.68 5.33
C GLY A 79 5.53 8.82 6.27
N GLN A 80 4.34 8.74 6.85
CA GLN A 80 3.86 9.70 7.86
C GLN A 80 4.28 9.27 9.26
N ASP A 81 4.51 10.23 10.15
CA ASP A 81 4.72 9.97 11.56
C ASP A 81 3.39 9.57 12.22
N VAL A 82 3.31 8.34 12.73
CA VAL A 82 2.09 7.79 13.35
C VAL A 82 2.25 7.70 14.86
N CYS A 83 1.33 8.33 15.61
CA CYS A 83 1.24 8.19 17.06
C CYS A 83 0.13 7.20 17.43
N VAL A 84 0.50 6.12 18.13
CA VAL A 84 -0.45 5.10 18.59
C VAL A 84 -0.56 5.17 20.11
N VAL A 85 -1.76 5.48 20.60
CA VAL A 85 -2.09 5.47 22.03
C VAL A 85 -2.85 4.19 22.34
N HIS A 86 -2.14 3.21 22.89
CA HIS A 86 -2.67 1.90 23.22
C HIS A 86 -1.97 1.36 24.48
N GLU A 87 -2.57 0.40 25.18
CA GLU A 87 -1.94 -0.23 26.36
C GLU A 87 -0.63 -0.94 25.98
N HIS A 88 -0.65 -1.64 24.83
CA HIS A 88 0.48 -2.36 24.27
C HIS A 88 0.75 -1.91 22.84
N PRO A 89 1.42 -0.76 22.61
CA PRO A 89 1.51 -0.14 21.28
C PRO A 89 2.38 -0.94 20.31
N ARG A 90 3.52 -1.49 20.76
CA ARG A 90 4.42 -2.25 19.88
C ARG A 90 3.78 -3.51 19.32
N GLN A 91 3.20 -4.32 20.21
CA GLN A 91 2.47 -5.54 19.82
C GLN A 91 1.31 -5.20 18.90
N PHE A 92 0.58 -4.11 19.16
CA PHE A 92 -0.51 -3.69 18.30
C PHE A 92 -0.05 -3.34 16.88
N VAL A 93 1.03 -2.57 16.76
CA VAL A 93 1.60 -2.18 15.46
C VAL A 93 2.16 -3.40 14.70
N GLU A 94 2.76 -4.37 15.39
CA GLU A 94 3.22 -5.63 14.79
C GLU A 94 2.07 -6.44 14.15
N THR A 95 0.85 -6.30 14.66
CA THR A 95 -0.35 -6.94 14.09
C THR A 95 -1.05 -6.13 12.99
N CYS A 96 -0.50 -4.98 12.58
CA CYS A 96 -1.07 -4.17 11.51
C CYS A 96 -0.96 -4.86 10.14
N MET A 97 -1.73 -4.34 9.19
CA MET A 97 -1.79 -4.92 7.85
C MET A 97 -0.45 -4.75 7.12
N TRP A 98 -0.03 -5.79 6.39
CA TRP A 98 1.12 -5.69 5.51
C TRP A 98 0.79 -4.74 4.34
N THR A 99 1.69 -3.81 4.07
CA THR A 99 1.58 -2.90 2.93
C THR A 99 2.69 -3.21 1.94
N PRO A 100 2.39 -3.39 0.64
CA PRO A 100 3.42 -3.56 -0.35
C PRO A 100 4.32 -2.33 -0.34
N ARG A 101 5.61 -2.56 -0.11
CA ARG A 101 6.63 -1.50 -0.14
C ARG A 101 6.61 -0.92 -1.55
N GLY A 102 6.17 0.34 -1.69
CA GLY A 102 6.24 1.04 -2.97
C GLY A 102 7.69 1.11 -3.47
N PRO A 103 7.93 1.36 -4.77
CA PRO A 103 9.26 1.41 -5.38
C PRO A 103 10.14 2.59 -4.91
N SER A 104 9.83 3.22 -3.77
CA SER A 104 10.58 4.32 -3.19
C SER A 104 10.80 4.10 -1.70
N ALA A 105 11.70 3.17 -1.39
CA ALA A 105 12.46 3.15 -0.15
C ALA A 105 13.68 2.29 -0.42
N ALA A 106 14.83 2.96 -0.62
CA ALA A 106 16.11 2.33 -0.84
C ALA A 106 16.38 1.19 0.15
N ALA A 107 17.04 0.17 -0.40
CA ALA A 107 17.65 -0.97 0.27
C ALA A 107 18.01 -0.73 1.74
N ALA A 108 17.20 -1.29 2.63
CA ALA A 108 17.70 -1.89 3.86
C ALA A 108 17.57 -3.39 3.62
N SER A 109 18.65 -3.98 3.11
CA SER A 109 18.85 -5.43 3.09
C SER A 109 18.82 -5.92 4.53
N VAL A 110 17.67 -6.44 4.96
CA VAL A 110 17.65 -7.37 6.08
C VAL A 110 18.08 -8.69 5.48
N ASP A 111 19.35 -8.97 5.68
CA ASP A 111 19.99 -10.26 5.48
C ASP A 111 19.29 -11.27 6.41
N ASP A 112 18.23 -11.91 5.92
CA ASP A 112 17.75 -13.17 6.51
C ASP A 112 18.46 -14.27 5.73
N GLY A 113 19.69 -14.55 6.18
CA GLY A 113 20.54 -15.62 5.67
C GLY A 113 19.89 -16.98 5.93
N VAL A 114 19.07 -17.42 4.99
CA VAL A 114 18.86 -18.83 4.72
C VAL A 114 19.54 -19.11 3.39
N GLU A 115 20.81 -19.50 3.48
CA GLU A 115 21.55 -20.13 2.40
C GLU A 115 20.86 -21.47 2.07
N GLU A 116 19.92 -21.45 1.12
CA GLU A 116 19.56 -22.65 0.37
C GLU A 116 20.27 -22.58 -0.99
N GLU A 117 21.46 -23.16 -1.02
CA GLU A 117 22.19 -23.54 -2.23
C GLU A 117 21.26 -24.29 -3.21
N PRO A 118 21.27 -23.93 -4.51
CA PRO A 118 20.37 -24.52 -5.50
C PRO A 118 21.00 -25.78 -6.10
N GLU A 119 20.68 -26.95 -5.55
CA GLU A 119 20.95 -28.22 -6.23
C GLU A 119 19.66 -28.98 -6.52
N GLY A 120 19.27 -29.00 -7.80
CA GLY A 120 18.27 -29.92 -8.33
C GLY A 120 17.23 -29.25 -9.23
N GLU A 121 17.26 -29.59 -10.52
CA GLU A 121 16.10 -29.52 -11.41
C GLU A 121 14.95 -30.35 -10.83
N ASP A 122 14.18 -29.84 -9.85
CA ASP A 122 12.84 -30.38 -9.54
C ASP A 122 12.01 -29.61 -8.50
N SER A 123 12.29 -28.34 -8.20
CA SER A 123 11.41 -27.53 -7.32
C SER A 123 10.15 -27.01 -8.04
N LYS A 124 9.46 -27.90 -8.76
CA LYS A 124 8.10 -27.67 -9.23
C LYS A 124 7.18 -27.70 -8.00
N ILE A 125 6.80 -26.54 -7.49
CA ILE A 125 5.92 -26.41 -6.31
C ILE A 125 4.60 -27.17 -6.58
N LYS A 126 4.40 -28.30 -5.89
CA LYS A 126 3.20 -29.15 -6.00
C LYS A 126 2.24 -28.81 -4.87
N ILE A 127 1.23 -28.00 -5.17
CA ILE A 127 0.23 -27.54 -4.18
C ILE A 127 -0.85 -28.60 -3.95
N ALA A 128 -1.31 -29.30 -5.00
CA ALA A 128 -2.10 -30.54 -4.88
C ALA A 128 -2.07 -31.31 -6.19
N TRP A 129 -2.15 -32.65 -6.12
CA TRP A 129 -2.05 -33.55 -7.27
C TRP A 129 -3.07 -33.24 -8.39
N ARG A 130 -4.25 -32.69 -8.03
CA ARG A 130 -5.26 -32.27 -9.00
C ARG A 130 -4.80 -31.18 -9.97
N TYR A 131 -3.84 -30.33 -9.58
CA TYR A 131 -3.37 -29.23 -10.43
C TYR A 131 -2.27 -29.64 -11.41
N GLU A 132 -1.76 -30.88 -11.33
CA GLU A 132 -0.68 -31.36 -12.21
C GLU A 132 -1.14 -31.56 -13.66
N GLN A 133 -2.39 -31.98 -13.85
CA GLN A 133 -2.95 -32.27 -15.17
C GLN A 133 -3.74 -31.10 -15.76
N MET A 134 -3.77 -29.95 -15.09
CA MET A 134 -4.48 -28.77 -15.60
C MET A 134 -3.58 -27.93 -16.51
N LYS A 135 -4.15 -27.46 -17.61
CA LYS A 135 -3.49 -26.52 -18.52
C LYS A 135 -3.16 -25.24 -17.74
N GLN A 136 -1.93 -24.75 -17.84
CA GLN A 136 -1.54 -23.46 -17.27
C GLN A 136 -2.47 -22.39 -17.82
N PHE A 137 -3.14 -21.68 -16.91
CA PHE A 137 -4.10 -20.65 -17.27
C PHE A 137 -3.34 -19.48 -17.92
N GLN A 138 -3.64 -19.20 -19.19
CA GLN A 138 -3.11 -18.01 -19.86
C GLN A 138 -3.96 -16.81 -19.43
N THR A 139 -3.39 -15.94 -18.61
CA THR A 139 -3.98 -14.64 -18.32
C THR A 139 -3.89 -13.75 -19.56
N THR A 140 -4.90 -12.91 -19.80
CA THR A 140 -4.96 -11.96 -20.93
C THR A 140 -3.99 -10.79 -20.82
N VAL A 141 -3.15 -10.75 -19.78
CA VAL A 141 -2.11 -9.75 -19.61
C VAL A 141 -0.87 -10.26 -20.35
N SER A 142 -0.52 -9.62 -21.47
CA SER A 142 0.73 -9.89 -22.18
C SER A 142 1.90 -9.44 -21.31
N THR A 143 2.76 -10.39 -20.91
CA THR A 143 4.03 -10.09 -20.23
C THR A 143 5.03 -9.54 -21.25
N SER A 144 4.78 -8.32 -21.71
CA SER A 144 5.74 -7.53 -22.47
C SER A 144 6.39 -6.56 -21.50
N ASP A 145 7.40 -7.01 -20.76
CA ASP A 145 8.47 -6.12 -20.32
C ASP A 145 9.76 -6.90 -20.09
N GLN A 146 10.77 -6.46 -20.84
CA GLN A 146 12.12 -6.98 -20.89
C GLN A 146 12.84 -6.69 -19.57
N TYR A 147 13.09 -7.72 -18.75
CA TYR A 147 14.16 -7.63 -17.76
C TYR A 147 15.49 -7.91 -18.47
N VAL A 148 16.16 -6.84 -18.90
CA VAL A 148 17.56 -6.90 -19.31
C VAL A 148 18.39 -7.12 -18.06
N LEU A 149 18.78 -8.37 -17.80
CA LEU A 149 19.84 -8.70 -16.85
C LEU A 149 21.17 -8.20 -17.43
N VAL A 150 21.66 -7.06 -16.95
CA VAL A 150 23.05 -6.66 -17.20
C VAL A 150 23.92 -7.39 -16.18
N SER A 151 24.47 -8.54 -16.57
CA SER A 151 25.65 -9.10 -15.92
C SER A 151 26.86 -8.26 -16.36
N ARG A 152 27.55 -7.62 -15.41
CA ARG A 152 28.90 -7.09 -15.67
C ARG A 152 29.91 -8.03 -15.05
N SER A 153 30.64 -8.69 -15.93
CA SER A 153 31.90 -9.37 -15.65
C SER A 153 33.04 -8.45 -16.07
N GLN A 154 33.83 -7.99 -15.09
CA GLN A 154 35.30 -7.93 -15.10
C GLN A 154 35.79 -7.44 -13.74
#